data_AF-A0A2H4R8H8-F1
#
_entry.id   AF-A0A2H4R8H8-F1
#
_cell.length_a   1.000
_cell.length_b   1.000
_cell.length_c   1.000
_cell.angle_alpha   90.00
_cell.angle_beta   90.00
_cell.angle_gamma   90.00
#
_symmetry.space_group_name_H-M   'P 1'
#
loop_
_entity.id
_entity.type
_entity.pdbx_description
1 polymer ?
#
loop_
_entity_poly.entity_id
_entity_poly.type
_entity_poly.pdbx_seq_one_letter_code
_entity_poly.pdbx_strand_id
1 'polypeptide(L)' 'MNVGFGQLILIALMGLLLFGNLPKMANELGRSILGFKKGLEDKKTENKKDNLKSST' A
#
# COMPACT_ATOMS: atom_id res chain seq x y z
N MET A 1 15.19 -25.65 -9.39
CA MET A 1 14.77 -24.76 -10.48
C MET A 1 14.70 -23.35 -9.92
N ASN A 2 15.73 -22.53 -10.14
CA ASN A 2 15.73 -21.14 -9.68
C ASN A 2 15.09 -20.28 -10.76
N VAL A 3 14.08 -19.50 -10.37
CA VAL A 3 13.55 -18.44 -11.23
C VAL A 3 14.68 -17.44 -11.46
N GLY A 4 15.19 -17.40 -12.68
CA GLY A 4 16.30 -16.53 -13.07
C GLY A 4 15.82 -15.11 -13.35
N PHE A 5 16.74 -14.14 -13.29
CA PHE A 5 16.45 -12.72 -13.54
C PHE A 5 15.76 -12.49 -14.91
N GLY A 6 16.09 -13.30 -15.92
CA GLY A 6 15.44 -13.26 -17.23
C GLY A 6 13.95 -13.63 -17.22
N GLN A 7 13.53 -14.54 -16.34
CA GLN A 7 12.11 -14.90 -16.19
C GLN A 7 11.31 -13.78 -15.51
N LEU A 8 11.91 -13.06 -14.55
CA LEU A 8 11.28 -11.90 -13.94
C LEU A 8 11.03 -10.78 -14.96
N ILE A 9 11.99 -10.52 -15.85
CA ILE A 9 11.83 -9.54 -16.94
C ILE A 9 10.70 -9.98 -17.88
N LEU A 10 10.63 -11.25 -18.25
CA LEU A 10 9.58 -11.77 -19.13
C LEU A 10 8.18 -11.63 -18.51
N ILE A 11 8.03 -11.94 -17.22
CA ILE A 11 6.77 -11.80 -16.48
C ILE A 11 6.38 -10.32 -16.38
N ALA A 12 7.34 -9.44 -16.06
CA ALA A 12 7.11 -8.00 -16.01
C ALA A 12 6.66 -7.45 -17.37
N LEU A 13 7.26 -7.94 -18.46
CA LEU A 13 6.88 -7.55 -19.82
C LEU A 13 5.46 -8.04 -20.17
N MET A 14 5.13 -9.30 -19.84
CA MET A 14 3.77 -9.84 -19.98
C MET A 14 2.75 -9.03 -19.19
N GLY A 15 3.08 -8.65 -17.95
CA GLY A 15 2.24 -7.76 -17.13
C GLY A 15 2.06 -6.40 -17.80
N LEU A 16 3.12 -5.81 -18.34
CA LEU A 16 3.03 -4.52 -19.02
C LEU A 16 2.14 -4.58 -20.27
N LEU A 17 2.24 -5.65 -21.07
CA LEU A 17 1.40 -5.90 -22.24
C LEU A 17 -0.08 -6.10 -21.88
N LEU A 18 -0.37 -6.87 -20.83
CA LEU A 18 -1.75 -7.19 -20.43
C LEU A 18 -2.45 -6.03 -19.74
N PHE A 19 -1.73 -5.32 -18.87
CA PHE A 19 -2.31 -4.26 -18.05
C PHE A 19 -2.24 -2.89 -18.74
N GLY A 20 -1.30 -2.69 -19.67
CA GLY A 20 -1.10 -1.46 -20.46
C GLY A 20 -0.63 -0.24 -19.64
N ASN A 21 -1.23 0.00 -18.47
CA ASN A 21 -0.99 1.15 -17.61
C ASN A 21 -0.96 0.75 -16.12
N LEU A 22 -0.05 -0.19 -15.76
CA LEU A 22 0.32 -0.55 -14.39
C LEU A 22 0.46 0.66 -13.43
N PRO A 23 1.06 1.80 -13.84
CA PRO A 23 1.18 2.97 -12.97
C PRO A 23 -0.15 3.51 -12.44
N LYS A 24 -1.22 3.43 -13.25
CA LYS A 24 -2.55 3.92 -12.85
C LYS A 24 -3.13 3.05 -11.73
N MET A 25 -3.10 1.72 -11.90
CA MET A 25 -3.54 0.79 -10.87
C MET A 25 -2.68 0.87 -9.60
N ALA A 26 -1.35 1.00 -9.75
CA ALA A 26 -0.46 1.21 -8.62
C ALA A 26 -0.77 2.50 -7.86
N ASN A 27 -1.12 3.59 -8.56
CA ASN A 27 -1.53 4.84 -7.92
C ASN A 27 -2.82 4.71 -7.13
N GLU A 28 -3.81 4.01 -7.67
CA GLU A 28 -5.11 3.77 -7.00
C GLU A 28 -4.92 2.88 -5.76
N LEU A 29 -4.16 1.80 -5.88
CA LEU A 29 -3.79 0.94 -4.75
C LEU A 29 -2.95 1.68 -3.71
N GLY A 30 -2.00 2.51 -4.15
CA GLY A 30 -1.17 3.33 -3.28
C GLY A 30 -1.99 4.33 -2.47
N ARG A 31 -2.98 4.99 -3.09
CA ARG A 31 -3.92 5.88 -2.39
C ARG A 31 -4.73 5.14 -1.32
N SER A 32 -5.20 3.93 -1.63
CA SER A 32 -5.90 3.07 -0.66
C SER A 32 -5.03 2.71 0.56
N ILE A 33 -3.79 2.28 0.32
CA ILE A 33 -2.83 1.93 1.37
C ILE A 33 -2.48 3.16 2.24
N LEU A 34 -2.28 4.32 1.62
CA LEU A 34 -2.01 5.57 2.35
C LEU A 34 -3.20 6.00 3.20
N GLY A 35 -4.43 5.86 2.69
CA GLY A 35 -5.66 6.12 3.44
C GLY A 35 -5.82 5.17 4.63
N PHE A 36 -5.53 3.88 4.41
CA PHE A 36 -5.53 2.87 5.46
C PHE A 36 -4.50 3.18 6.55
N LYS A 37 -3.27 3.54 6.18
CA LYS A 37 -2.22 3.95 7.13
C LYS A 37 -2.63 5.16 7.95
N LYS A 38 -3.18 6.20 7.32
CA LYS A 38 -3.67 7.41 8.03
C LYS A 38 -4.77 7.07 9.02
N GLY A 39 -5.75 6.25 8.63
CA GLY A 39 -6.83 5.82 9.53
C GLY A 39 -6.33 5.06 10.77
N LEU A 40 -5.27 4.26 10.61
CA LEU A 40 -4.61 3.58 11.75
C LEU A 40 -3.84 4.54 12.66
N GLU A 41 -3.17 5.55 12.09
CA GLU A 41 -2.46 6.58 12.85
C GLU A 41 -3.45 7.45 13.64
N ASP A 42 -4.52 7.93 13.02
CA ASP A 42 -5.55 8.75 13.67
C ASP A 42 -6.19 8.01 14.87
N LYS A 43 -6.53 6.73 14.71
CA LYS A 43 -7.01 5.84 15.79
C LYS A 43 -6.03 5.73 16.96
N LYS A 44 -4.72 5.70 16.69
CA LYS A 44 -3.65 5.66 17.72
C LYS A 44 -3.55 6.96 18.49
N THR A 45 -3.76 8.10 17.81
CA THR A 45 -3.71 9.43 18.43
C THR A 45 -4.97 9.77 19.22
N GLU A 46 -6.14 9.31 18.78
CA GLU A 46 -7.41 9.47 19.51
C GLU A 46 -7.34 8.76 20.87
N ASN A 47 -6.96 7.47 20.89
CA ASN A 47 -6.79 6.68 22.12
C ASN A 47 -5.88 7.32 23.20
N LYS A 48 -4.93 8.16 22.77
CA LYS A 48 -4.00 8.87 23.67
C LYS A 48 -4.64 10.09 24.33
N LYS A 49 -5.58 10.77 23.68
CA LYS A 49 -6.26 11.95 24.24
C LYS A 49 -7.36 11.55 25.23
N ASP A 50 -8.00 10.40 25.01
CA ASP A 50 -9.08 9.89 25.85
C ASP A 50 -8.58 9.51 27.25
N ASN A 51 -7.39 8.91 27.33
CA ASN A 51 -6.74 8.52 28.58
C ASN A 51 -6.20 9.71 29.40
N LEU A 52 -5.94 10.87 28.77
CA LEU A 52 -5.44 12.06 29.47
C LEU A 52 -6.59 12.86 30.12
N LYS A 53 -7.81 12.79 29.57
CA LYS A 53 -8.98 13.52 30.07
C LYS A 53 -9.75 12.78 31.19
N SER A 54 -9.41 11.51 31.45
CA SER A 54 -9.99 10.71 32.53
C SER A 54 -9.19 10.77 33.84
N SER A 55 -8.04 11.44 33.86
CA SER A 55 -7.14 11.53 35.03
C SER A 55 -6.99 12.95 35.57
N THR A 56 -7.86 13.88 35.17
CA THR A 56 -8.03 15.22 35.76
C THR A 56 -9.51 15.43 36.02
#